data_AF-A0A871R7Z3-F1
#
_entry.id   AF-A0A871R7Z3-F1
#
_cell.length_a   1.000
_cell.length_b   1.000
_cell.length_c   1.000
_cell.angle_alpha   90.00
_cell.angle_beta   90.00
_cell.angle_gamma   90.00
#
_symmetry.space_group_name_H-M   'P 1'
#
loop_
_entity.id
_entity.type
_entity.pdbx_description
1 polymer ?
#
loop_
_entity_poly.entity_id
_entity_poly.type
_entity_poly.pdbx_seq_one_letter_code
_entity_poly.pdbx_strand_id
1 'polypeptide(L)'
;MTTDIQNTQKREVSDKPGQFDKQDAFLFPQDKKTYRHQYREIYEARAKQLKSRVMKMASMKWKDETINGQKAKYVNKLLDVKSMVPSYVIGTVFMDMKYKPNISQEVTGNIYAAPELKEDSEYDELERTRIHSYSDPATDQVMLEDDSGRLLLDGELLDKVVLMTGVVVGALGMIVDAGVFTIVDVVYPEPAAQIPRSIEETPEQFVMYLSGLRVNPSGKRAPLEILKEFIMGELVDEGNLVSLLKRTTNLVILGSSMEVTAKSQKDLSDKDKYRAKNKSNFDAQSLEILDKWISDLLMSIPVSIMAGETDPAEIEYPKMPFHRSLFRLSSGRKNFERLTNPSWLQINGVRILATSGENINDMFKYMIPNIHVEIGSGIDSPVRREVLYDSRLKLLQSNILWQNIAPTAPDTLPCYPFTGTDPFTLNETPHVYAVGCQPKFETTKLKVARKNGEDLSVRIISVPDFEQTGQCVFMNTKTLECTSVRVVCQ
;
A
#
# COMPACT_ATOMS: atom_id res chain seq x y z
N MET A 1 35.33 -33.31 -20.03
CA MET A 1 35.20 -31.84 -20.11
C MET A 1 34.93 -31.34 -18.70
N THR A 2 35.99 -30.94 -18.02
CA THR A 2 35.96 -30.31 -16.70
C THR A 2 35.50 -28.86 -16.89
N THR A 3 34.28 -28.53 -16.48
CA THR A 3 33.79 -27.16 -16.44
C THR A 3 34.63 -26.36 -15.45
N ASP A 4 35.26 -25.29 -15.93
CA ASP A 4 36.06 -24.37 -15.13
C ASP A 4 35.17 -23.64 -14.12
N ILE A 5 35.24 -24.05 -12.85
CA ILE A 5 34.55 -23.42 -11.70
C ILE A 5 35.23 -22.09 -11.31
N GLN A 6 36.31 -21.69 -11.99
CA GLN A 6 37.13 -20.52 -11.62
C GLN A 6 36.46 -19.15 -11.85
N ASN A 7 35.34 -19.07 -12.58
CA ASN A 7 34.66 -17.81 -12.88
C ASN A 7 33.30 -17.61 -12.18
N THR A 8 32.93 -18.45 -11.22
CA THR A 8 31.70 -18.24 -10.44
C THR A 8 31.90 -17.08 -9.45
N GLN A 9 31.58 -15.86 -9.88
CA GLN A 9 31.51 -14.71 -8.97
C GLN A 9 30.43 -14.97 -7.93
N LYS A 10 30.83 -15.14 -6.67
CA LYS A 10 29.88 -15.17 -5.55
C LYS A 10 29.24 -13.78 -5.45
N ARG A 11 27.91 -13.71 -5.56
CA ARG A 11 27.19 -12.46 -5.30
C ARG A 11 27.43 -12.05 -3.84
N GLU A 12 27.83 -10.80 -3.63
CA GLU A 12 27.83 -10.22 -2.29
C GLU A 12 26.39 -10.24 -1.78
N VAL A 13 26.15 -11.02 -0.73
CA VAL A 13 24.88 -10.98 -0.01
C VAL A 13 24.92 -9.69 0.79
N SER A 14 23.96 -8.78 0.56
CA SER A 14 23.81 -7.59 1.39
C SER A 14 23.74 -8.02 2.85
N ASP A 15 24.72 -7.62 3.65
CA ASP A 15 24.67 -7.82 5.09
C ASP A 15 23.50 -7.00 5.65
N LYS A 16 22.64 -7.66 6.41
CA LYS A 16 21.68 -6.96 7.26
C LYS A 16 22.49 -6.36 8.40
N PRO A 17 22.46 -5.03 8.61
CA PRO A 17 23.20 -4.44 9.72
C PRO A 17 22.68 -4.98 11.04
N GLY A 18 23.60 -5.42 11.91
CA GLY A 18 23.28 -6.00 13.22
C GLY A 18 22.59 -5.04 14.21
N GLN A 19 22.41 -3.76 13.85
CA GLN A 19 21.61 -2.81 14.64
C GLN A 19 20.10 -3.03 14.54
N PHE A 20 19.62 -3.92 13.66
CA PHE A 20 18.20 -4.21 13.48
C PHE A 20 17.83 -5.67 13.77
N ASP A 21 18.58 -6.34 14.66
CA ASP A 21 18.13 -7.55 15.30
C ASP A 21 16.93 -7.22 16.21
N LYS A 22 15.69 -7.41 15.70
CA LYS A 22 14.38 -7.53 16.41
C LYS A 22 13.32 -6.43 16.27
N GLN A 23 13.24 -5.65 15.19
CA GLN A 23 12.01 -4.87 14.95
C GLN A 23 11.60 -4.89 13.47
N ASP A 24 11.13 -6.04 13.03
CA ASP A 24 10.03 -5.99 12.07
C ASP A 24 8.82 -5.47 12.85
N ALA A 25 8.51 -4.18 12.70
CA ALA A 25 7.44 -3.48 13.43
C ALA A 25 6.06 -4.13 13.22
N PHE A 26 5.94 -4.97 12.19
CA PHE A 26 4.72 -5.67 11.81
C PHE A 26 4.69 -7.12 12.27
N LEU A 27 5.81 -7.66 12.77
CA LEU A 27 5.88 -9.01 13.31
C LEU A 27 5.26 -9.05 14.71
N PHE A 28 4.06 -9.61 14.79
CA PHE A 28 3.33 -9.72 16.03
C PHE A 28 3.32 -11.18 16.55
N PRO A 29 3.81 -11.48 17.77
CA PRO A 29 3.82 -12.85 18.30
C PRO A 29 2.41 -13.45 18.34
N GLN A 30 2.21 -14.58 17.64
CA GLN A 30 0.90 -15.24 17.50
C GLN A 30 0.31 -15.66 18.85
N ASP A 31 1.15 -16.02 19.81
CA ASP A 31 0.79 -16.40 21.19
C ASP A 31 0.21 -15.23 22.00
N LYS A 32 0.41 -13.99 21.56
CA LYS A 32 -0.10 -12.77 22.20
C LYS A 32 -1.34 -12.21 21.51
N LYS A 33 -1.84 -12.84 20.42
CA LYS A 33 -3.00 -12.32 19.68
C LYS A 33 -4.27 -12.51 20.52
N THR A 34 -5.02 -11.43 20.69
CA THR A 34 -6.32 -11.42 21.37
C THR A 34 -7.31 -10.55 20.59
N TYR A 35 -8.46 -11.14 20.28
CA TYR A 35 -9.53 -10.50 19.51
C TYR A 35 -10.62 -9.91 20.40
N ARG A 36 -10.31 -9.63 21.67
CA ARG A 36 -11.27 -9.08 22.64
C ARG A 36 -11.41 -7.56 22.58
N HIS A 37 -10.51 -6.88 21.87
CA HIS A 37 -10.46 -5.43 21.80
C HIS A 37 -11.36 -4.88 20.69
N GLN A 38 -11.79 -3.64 20.86
CA GLN A 38 -12.55 -2.91 19.85
C GLN A 38 -11.62 -2.06 18.98
N TYR A 39 -12.01 -1.86 17.73
CA TYR A 39 -11.28 -1.06 16.76
C TYR A 39 -11.18 0.44 17.09
N ARG A 40 -11.86 0.95 18.13
CA ARG A 40 -11.71 2.36 18.53
C ARG A 40 -10.27 2.69 18.95
N GLU A 41 -9.59 1.75 19.60
CA GLU A 41 -8.27 1.98 20.17
C GLU A 41 -7.19 2.28 19.13
N ILE A 42 -7.28 1.71 17.91
CA ILE A 42 -6.33 2.00 16.83
C ILE A 42 -6.50 3.43 16.30
N TYR A 43 -7.74 3.92 16.19
CA TYR A 43 -8.02 5.31 15.79
C TYR A 43 -7.53 6.29 16.85
N GLU A 44 -7.76 6.01 18.13
CA GLU A 44 -7.25 6.81 19.24
C GLU A 44 -5.72 6.87 19.24
N ALA A 45 -5.05 5.71 19.06
CA ALA A 45 -3.60 5.62 19.01
C ALA A 45 -3.03 6.44 17.82
N ARG A 46 -3.62 6.28 16.63
CA ARG A 46 -3.25 7.03 15.41
C ARG A 46 -3.42 8.53 15.60
N ALA A 47 -4.60 8.97 16.04
CA ALA A 47 -4.92 10.38 16.27
C ALA A 47 -3.98 11.01 17.30
N LYS A 48 -3.74 10.32 18.43
CA LYS A 48 -2.83 10.76 19.49
C LYS A 48 -1.42 10.99 18.95
N GLN A 49 -0.92 10.09 18.10
CA GLN A 49 0.43 10.19 17.55
C GLN A 49 0.54 11.30 16.50
N LEU A 50 -0.41 11.39 15.56
CA LEU A 50 -0.34 12.29 14.42
C LEU A 50 -0.82 13.72 14.71
N LYS A 51 -1.80 13.92 15.61
CA LYS A 51 -2.34 15.27 15.93
C LYS A 51 -1.24 16.24 16.36
N SER A 52 -0.27 15.77 17.15
CA SER A 52 0.88 16.58 17.55
C SER A 52 1.75 17.02 16.37
N ARG A 53 1.98 16.12 15.41
CA ARG A 53 2.76 16.38 14.19
C ARG A 53 2.03 17.33 13.25
N VAL A 54 0.71 17.16 13.09
CA VAL A 54 -0.14 18.09 12.33
C VAL A 54 -0.13 19.47 12.96
N MET A 55 -0.31 19.56 14.29
CA MET A 55 -0.34 20.85 14.99
C MET A 55 0.96 21.65 14.83
N LYS A 56 2.11 20.97 14.80
CA LYS A 56 3.39 21.62 14.51
C LYS A 56 3.42 22.28 13.14
N MET A 57 2.93 21.59 12.10
CA MET A 57 2.89 22.08 10.72
C MET A 57 1.81 23.16 10.55
N ALA A 58 0.61 22.94 11.09
CA ALA A 58 -0.48 23.91 11.10
C ALA A 58 -0.07 25.22 11.78
N SER A 59 0.55 25.15 12.96
CA SER A 59 1.02 26.35 13.67
C SER A 59 2.14 27.07 12.93
N MET A 60 2.98 26.34 12.19
CA MET A 60 4.02 26.97 11.37
C MET A 60 3.41 27.71 10.19
N LYS A 61 2.36 27.15 9.57
CA LYS A 61 1.74 27.69 8.36
C LYS A 61 0.69 28.77 8.64
N TRP A 62 -0.14 28.58 9.67
CA TRP A 62 -1.39 29.34 9.84
C TRP A 62 -1.51 30.18 11.11
N LYS A 63 -0.55 30.09 12.04
CA LYS A 63 -0.65 30.80 13.33
C LYS A 63 -0.84 32.31 13.17
N ASP A 64 -0.23 32.89 12.14
CA ASP A 64 -0.27 34.33 11.86
C ASP A 64 -1.03 34.67 10.57
N GLU A 65 -1.74 33.68 10.01
CA GLU A 65 -2.52 33.83 8.78
C GLU A 65 -3.79 34.67 9.05
N THR A 66 -4.16 35.49 8.07
CA THR A 66 -5.31 36.39 8.17
C THR A 66 -6.19 36.23 6.93
N ILE A 67 -7.46 35.89 7.14
CA ILE A 67 -8.45 35.73 6.07
C ILE A 67 -9.51 36.83 6.24
N ASN A 68 -9.73 37.63 5.21
CA ASN A 68 -10.69 38.74 5.22
C ASN A 68 -10.52 39.70 6.42
N GLY A 69 -9.26 40.02 6.77
CA GLY A 69 -8.92 40.90 7.89
C GLY A 69 -9.08 40.26 9.28
N GLN A 70 -9.49 39.00 9.38
CA GLN A 70 -9.59 38.26 10.63
C GLN A 70 -8.47 37.21 10.76
N LYS A 71 -7.79 37.21 11.91
CA LYS A 71 -6.74 36.23 12.21
C LYS A 71 -7.34 34.83 12.38
N ALA A 72 -6.77 33.84 11.68
CA ALA A 72 -7.19 32.45 11.79
C ALA A 72 -6.95 31.92 13.21
N LYS A 73 -7.95 31.27 13.81
CA LYS A 73 -7.88 30.72 15.17
C LYS A 73 -7.83 29.21 15.18
N TYR A 74 -6.93 28.65 16.00
CA TYR A 74 -7.00 27.23 16.30
C TYR A 74 -8.25 26.92 17.12
N VAL A 75 -9.00 25.92 16.70
CA VAL A 75 -10.13 25.38 17.47
C VAL A 75 -9.85 23.89 17.73
N ASN A 76 -9.81 23.51 19.01
CA ASN A 76 -9.40 22.16 19.41
C ASN A 76 -10.50 21.11 19.18
N LYS A 77 -11.76 21.47 19.39
CA LYS A 77 -12.93 20.61 19.16
C LYS A 77 -13.64 21.03 17.88
N LEU A 78 -13.92 20.07 17.01
CA LEU A 78 -14.57 20.37 15.73
C LEU A 78 -15.92 21.09 15.87
N LEU A 79 -16.74 20.71 16.86
CA LEU A 79 -18.04 21.34 17.07
C LEU A 79 -17.99 22.74 17.72
N ASP A 80 -16.83 23.18 18.21
CA ASP A 80 -16.67 24.52 18.81
C ASP A 80 -16.36 25.60 17.75
N VAL A 81 -16.27 25.24 16.46
CA VAL A 81 -16.00 26.18 15.37
C VAL A 81 -17.17 27.15 15.23
N LYS A 82 -16.86 28.45 15.21
CA LYS A 82 -17.86 29.51 15.11
C LYS A 82 -18.12 29.89 13.65
N SER A 83 -19.38 30.13 13.32
CA SER A 83 -19.80 30.68 12.02
C SER A 83 -19.09 31.99 11.72
N MET A 84 -18.69 32.17 10.46
CA MET A 84 -18.05 33.39 9.95
C MET A 84 -16.74 33.78 10.66
N VAL A 85 -16.07 32.83 11.34
CA VAL A 85 -14.75 33.02 11.95
C VAL A 85 -13.72 32.11 11.27
N PRO A 86 -12.70 32.66 10.60
CA PRO A 86 -11.60 31.87 10.05
C PRO A 86 -10.92 31.04 11.14
N SER A 87 -10.92 29.72 10.95
CA SER A 87 -10.45 28.78 11.95
C SER A 87 -9.65 27.67 11.29
N TYR A 88 -8.69 27.11 12.02
CA TYR A 88 -8.08 25.84 11.63
C TYR A 88 -8.29 24.79 12.70
N VAL A 89 -8.57 23.58 12.24
CA VAL A 89 -8.92 22.41 13.06
C VAL A 89 -8.04 21.23 12.69
N ILE A 90 -7.97 20.24 13.58
CA ILE A 90 -7.26 18.98 13.33
C ILE A 90 -8.20 17.84 13.67
N GLY A 91 -8.43 16.96 12.70
CA GLY A 91 -9.32 15.81 12.86
C GLY A 91 -8.89 14.64 11.99
N THR A 92 -9.56 13.52 12.19
CA THR A 92 -9.44 12.34 11.34
C THR A 92 -10.46 12.46 10.22
N VAL A 93 -10.03 12.33 8.97
CA VAL A 93 -10.93 12.30 7.82
C VAL A 93 -11.84 11.08 7.94
N PHE A 94 -13.13 11.29 7.76
CA PHE A 94 -14.13 10.23 7.64
C PHE A 94 -14.88 10.42 6.32
N MET A 95 -14.92 9.37 5.51
CA MET A 95 -15.65 9.37 4.24
C MET A 95 -16.90 8.50 4.40
N ASP A 96 -18.07 9.11 4.26
CA ASP A 96 -19.33 8.41 4.16
C ASP A 96 -19.66 8.24 2.68
N MET A 97 -19.76 6.99 2.24
CA MET A 97 -19.87 6.68 0.81
C MET A 97 -20.96 5.65 0.59
N LYS A 98 -21.76 5.84 -0.46
CA LYS A 98 -23.01 5.11 -0.67
C LYS A 98 -22.85 3.59 -0.72
N TYR A 99 -21.81 3.10 -1.38
CA TYR A 99 -21.58 1.68 -1.60
C TYR A 99 -20.52 1.09 -0.65
N LYS A 100 -20.07 1.86 0.35
CA LYS A 100 -19.15 1.36 1.38
C LYS A 100 -19.84 0.23 2.17
N PRO A 101 -19.19 -0.94 2.36
CA PRO A 101 -19.82 -2.07 3.02
C PRO A 101 -20.33 -1.72 4.42
N ASN A 102 -21.60 -2.06 4.70
CA ASN A 102 -22.23 -1.79 5.99
C ASN A 102 -22.82 -3.07 6.57
N ILE A 103 -22.09 -3.67 7.52
CA ILE A 103 -22.48 -4.93 8.17
C ILE A 103 -23.85 -4.82 8.84
N SER A 104 -24.18 -3.68 9.43
CA SER A 104 -25.48 -3.50 10.10
C SER A 104 -26.66 -3.52 9.11
N GLN A 105 -26.50 -2.95 7.91
CA GLN A 105 -27.51 -3.03 6.85
C GLN A 105 -27.63 -4.47 6.32
N GLU A 106 -26.51 -5.17 6.14
CA GLU A 106 -26.49 -6.59 5.75
C GLU A 106 -27.26 -7.44 6.76
N VAL A 107 -27.05 -7.22 8.06
CA VAL A 107 -27.70 -7.98 9.14
C VAL A 107 -29.19 -7.63 9.30
N THR A 108 -29.56 -6.34 9.21
CA THR A 108 -30.93 -5.87 9.47
C THR A 108 -31.92 -6.28 8.38
N GLY A 109 -31.48 -6.42 7.13
CA GLY A 109 -32.36 -6.79 6.03
C GLY A 109 -32.81 -8.27 6.01
N ASN A 110 -32.51 -9.09 7.03
CA ASN A 110 -32.66 -10.56 6.98
C ASN A 110 -31.94 -11.19 5.77
N ILE A 111 -30.87 -10.55 5.31
CA ILE A 111 -30.06 -10.91 4.13
C ILE A 111 -29.01 -11.97 4.53
N TYR A 112 -29.46 -13.05 5.17
CA TYR A 112 -28.64 -14.25 5.43
C TYR A 112 -28.70 -15.26 4.27
N ALA A 113 -29.74 -15.17 3.43
CA ALA A 113 -29.57 -15.43 2.01
C ALA A 113 -29.00 -14.14 1.44
N ALA A 114 -27.92 -14.21 0.66
CA ALA A 114 -27.42 -13.08 -0.12
C ALA A 114 -28.62 -12.28 -0.67
N PRO A 115 -28.50 -10.96 -0.90
CA PRO A 115 -29.43 -10.34 -1.82
C PRO A 115 -29.49 -11.25 -3.05
N GLU A 116 -30.58 -11.24 -3.83
CA GLU A 116 -30.35 -11.37 -5.26
C GLU A 116 -29.41 -10.20 -5.60
N LEU A 117 -28.11 -10.38 -5.32
CA LEU A 117 -27.03 -9.60 -5.86
C LEU A 117 -27.20 -9.98 -7.29
N LYS A 118 -27.97 -9.13 -7.98
CA LYS A 118 -27.89 -8.98 -9.41
C LYS A 118 -26.46 -9.31 -9.77
N GLU A 119 -26.27 -10.32 -10.60
CA GLU A 119 -24.92 -10.68 -11.01
C GLU A 119 -24.24 -9.41 -11.51
N ASP A 120 -22.92 -9.24 -11.35
CA ASP A 120 -22.25 -8.02 -11.79
C ASP A 120 -22.61 -7.67 -13.25
N SER A 121 -22.93 -8.68 -14.07
CA SER A 121 -23.43 -8.60 -15.45
C SER A 121 -24.76 -7.83 -15.62
N GLU A 122 -25.60 -7.74 -14.59
CA GLU A 122 -26.92 -7.10 -14.60
C GLU A 122 -26.88 -5.59 -14.32
N TYR A 123 -25.81 -5.10 -13.72
CA TYR A 123 -25.55 -3.66 -13.56
C TYR A 123 -24.97 -3.10 -14.86
N ASP A 124 -25.16 -1.81 -15.12
CA ASP A 124 -24.37 -1.16 -16.16
C ASP A 124 -22.91 -0.97 -15.69
N GLU A 125 -22.01 -0.60 -16.62
CA GLU A 125 -20.59 -0.44 -16.31
C GLU A 125 -20.33 0.67 -15.28
N LEU A 126 -21.15 1.72 -15.29
CA LEU A 126 -21.03 2.85 -14.37
C LEU A 126 -21.42 2.42 -12.96
N GLU A 127 -22.55 1.74 -12.81
CA GLU A 127 -23.04 1.24 -11.53
C GLU A 127 -22.11 0.17 -10.95
N ARG A 128 -21.60 -0.78 -11.77
CA ARG A 128 -20.54 -1.71 -11.35
C ARG A 128 -19.33 -0.97 -10.79
N THR A 129 -18.85 0.03 -11.53
CA THR A 129 -17.66 0.78 -11.12
C THR A 129 -17.90 1.51 -9.80
N ARG A 130 -19.07 2.12 -9.63
CA ARG A 130 -19.50 2.78 -8.38
C ARG A 130 -19.58 1.80 -7.20
N ILE A 131 -20.11 0.61 -7.42
CA ILE A 131 -20.19 -0.44 -6.40
C ILE A 131 -18.78 -0.90 -5.97
N HIS A 132 -17.92 -1.25 -6.93
CA HIS A 132 -16.55 -1.71 -6.62
C HIS A 132 -15.66 -0.62 -6.02
N SER A 133 -16.03 0.65 -6.19
CA SER A 133 -15.35 1.81 -5.63
C SER A 133 -15.95 2.37 -4.34
N TYR A 134 -17.01 1.77 -3.84
CA TYR A 134 -17.76 2.30 -2.71
C TYR A 134 -18.43 3.67 -2.97
N SER A 135 -18.29 4.25 -4.16
CA SER A 135 -18.50 5.68 -4.41
C SER A 135 -19.75 5.98 -5.22
N ASP A 136 -20.54 6.95 -4.74
CA ASP A 136 -21.50 7.70 -5.54
C ASP A 136 -21.33 9.20 -5.26
N PRO A 137 -20.60 9.93 -6.12
CA PRO A 137 -20.22 11.32 -5.84
C PRO A 137 -21.38 12.30 -5.72
N ALA A 138 -22.60 11.91 -6.11
CA ALA A 138 -23.80 12.70 -5.83
C ALA A 138 -24.19 12.68 -4.34
N THR A 139 -23.72 11.67 -3.59
CA THR A 139 -24.12 11.43 -2.20
C THR A 139 -22.95 11.29 -1.24
N ASP A 140 -21.74 11.02 -1.74
CA ASP A 140 -20.57 10.81 -0.91
C ASP A 140 -20.18 12.10 -0.16
N GLN A 141 -19.82 11.96 1.11
CA GLN A 141 -19.49 13.07 1.99
C GLN A 141 -18.10 12.89 2.61
N VAL A 142 -17.33 13.98 2.64
CA VAL A 142 -16.04 14.03 3.32
C VAL A 142 -16.19 14.87 4.58
N MET A 143 -15.83 14.30 5.73
CA MET A 143 -15.94 14.94 7.04
C MET A 143 -14.60 14.91 7.77
N LEU A 144 -14.43 15.79 8.74
CA LEU A 144 -13.47 15.58 9.83
C LEU A 144 -14.21 15.07 11.06
N GLU A 145 -13.58 14.16 11.78
CA GLU A 145 -14.06 13.56 13.02
C GLU A 145 -13.04 13.75 14.14
N ASP A 146 -13.54 14.06 15.34
CA ASP A 146 -12.82 14.03 16.60
C ASP A 146 -13.75 13.59 17.75
N ASP A 147 -13.27 13.63 18.99
CA ASP A 147 -14.04 13.23 20.17
C ASP A 147 -15.30 14.11 20.42
N SER A 148 -15.40 15.28 19.77
CA SER A 148 -16.55 16.18 19.90
C SER A 148 -17.66 15.85 18.91
N GLY A 149 -17.31 15.37 17.71
CA GLY A 149 -18.28 15.03 16.67
C GLY A 149 -17.68 15.13 15.26
N ARG A 150 -18.56 15.39 14.29
CA ARG A 150 -18.21 15.48 12.87
C ARG A 150 -18.45 16.87 12.32
N LEU A 151 -17.59 17.27 11.39
CA LEU A 151 -17.69 18.52 10.66
C LEU A 151 -17.63 18.21 9.16
N LEU A 152 -18.71 18.49 8.44
CA LEU A 152 -18.78 18.28 6.99
C LEU A 152 -17.84 19.25 6.28
N LEU A 153 -17.04 18.75 5.35
CA LEU A 153 -16.12 19.54 4.55
C LEU A 153 -16.73 19.89 3.20
N ASP A 154 -16.48 21.11 2.75
CA ASP A 154 -16.81 21.58 1.41
C ASP A 154 -15.72 22.51 0.87
N GLY A 155 -15.79 22.86 -0.41
CA GLY A 155 -14.92 23.84 -1.06
C GLY A 155 -14.05 23.24 -2.16
N GLU A 156 -13.66 24.09 -3.12
CA GLU A 156 -12.89 23.70 -4.32
C GLU A 156 -11.55 23.00 -4.02
N LEU A 157 -11.02 23.14 -2.80
CA LEU A 157 -9.78 22.48 -2.41
C LEU A 157 -9.94 20.95 -2.42
N LEU A 158 -11.12 20.42 -2.11
CA LEU A 158 -11.39 18.97 -2.11
C LEU A 158 -11.15 18.32 -3.49
N ASP A 159 -11.20 19.11 -4.56
CA ASP A 159 -10.91 18.66 -5.93
C ASP A 159 -9.41 18.70 -6.27
N LYS A 160 -8.61 19.34 -5.43
CA LYS A 160 -7.18 19.57 -5.65
C LYS A 160 -6.32 18.75 -4.68
N VAL A 161 -6.92 18.14 -3.66
CA VAL A 161 -6.22 17.32 -2.67
C VAL A 161 -6.74 15.89 -2.65
N VAL A 162 -5.87 14.97 -2.26
CA VAL A 162 -6.24 13.59 -1.93
C VAL A 162 -6.46 13.52 -0.42
N LEU A 163 -7.66 13.15 0.00
CA LEU A 163 -8.02 12.82 1.37
C LEU A 163 -8.55 11.40 1.40
N MET A 164 -8.33 10.70 2.51
CA MET A 164 -8.76 9.33 2.69
C MET A 164 -9.29 9.14 4.10
N THR A 165 -10.34 8.33 4.26
CA THR A 165 -10.83 7.94 5.58
C THR A 165 -9.68 7.42 6.47
N GLY A 166 -9.69 7.79 7.74
CA GLY A 166 -8.69 7.41 8.73
C GLY A 166 -7.38 8.21 8.69
N VAL A 167 -7.20 9.15 7.76
CA VAL A 167 -6.04 10.06 7.73
C VAL A 167 -6.25 11.21 8.72
N VAL A 168 -5.21 11.58 9.48
CA VAL A 168 -5.24 12.73 10.39
C VAL A 168 -4.65 13.95 9.68
N VAL A 169 -5.44 15.00 9.49
CA VAL A 169 -5.03 16.23 8.79
C VAL A 169 -5.43 17.48 9.58
N GLY A 170 -4.76 18.59 9.27
CA GLY A 170 -5.22 19.92 9.66
C GLY A 170 -5.94 20.57 8.49
N ALA A 171 -7.04 21.26 8.74
CA ALA A 171 -7.78 22.00 7.74
C ALA A 171 -8.00 23.45 8.20
N LEU A 172 -7.72 24.40 7.32
CA LEU A 172 -8.02 25.82 7.48
C LEU A 172 -9.27 26.15 6.66
N GLY A 173 -10.21 26.85 7.27
CA GLY A 173 -11.48 27.16 6.63
C GLY A 173 -12.40 28.01 7.50
N MET A 174 -13.66 28.04 7.13
CA MET A 174 -14.70 28.78 7.85
C MET A 174 -16.06 28.12 7.65
N ILE A 175 -16.92 28.21 8.65
CA ILE A 175 -18.34 27.86 8.50
C ILE A 175 -19.06 29.05 7.86
N VAL A 176 -19.42 28.90 6.58
CA VAL A 176 -20.21 29.89 5.82
C VAL A 176 -21.69 29.57 5.97
N ASP A 177 -22.06 28.31 5.72
CA ASP A 177 -23.41 27.78 5.90
C ASP A 177 -23.50 26.89 7.14
N ALA A 178 -24.69 26.77 7.72
CA ALA A 178 -24.88 26.04 8.98
C ALA A 178 -24.41 24.58 8.88
N GLY A 179 -23.36 24.22 9.62
CA GLY A 179 -22.83 22.86 9.71
C GLY A 179 -21.83 22.45 8.62
N VAL A 180 -21.51 23.34 7.67
CA VAL A 180 -20.57 23.07 6.57
C VAL A 180 -19.30 23.90 6.74
N PHE A 181 -18.14 23.24 6.76
CA PHE A 181 -16.85 23.89 6.89
C PHE A 181 -16.15 23.97 5.52
N THR A 182 -16.18 25.16 4.93
CA THR A 182 -15.54 25.41 3.63
C THR A 182 -14.03 25.53 3.83
N ILE A 183 -13.28 24.56 3.30
CA ILE A 183 -11.83 24.49 3.44
C ILE A 183 -11.13 25.27 2.33
N VAL A 184 -10.07 25.98 2.71
CA VAL A 184 -9.22 26.76 1.78
C VAL A 184 -7.78 26.28 1.77
N ASP A 185 -7.35 25.56 2.82
CA ASP A 185 -6.02 24.96 2.88
C ASP A 185 -6.00 23.72 3.77
N VAL A 186 -5.08 22.79 3.49
CA VAL A 186 -4.85 21.55 4.26
C VAL A 186 -3.37 21.43 4.61
N VAL A 187 -3.09 20.84 5.77
CA VAL A 187 -1.73 20.48 6.18
C VAL A 187 -1.69 19.03 6.67
N TYR A 188 -0.60 18.35 6.32
CA TYR A 188 -0.35 16.97 6.70
C TYR A 188 0.58 16.88 7.93
N PRO A 189 0.69 15.71 8.59
CA PRO A 189 1.62 15.53 9.70
C PRO A 189 3.07 15.84 9.30
N GLU A 190 3.84 16.42 10.23
CA GLU A 190 5.31 16.50 10.10
C GLU A 190 5.90 15.10 9.82
N PRO A 191 6.76 14.92 8.80
CA PRO A 191 7.35 13.64 8.52
C PRO A 191 8.30 13.20 9.64
N ALA A 192 8.30 11.89 9.92
CA ALA A 192 9.25 11.28 10.82
C ALA A 192 10.69 11.43 10.30
N ALA A 193 11.69 11.29 11.18
CA ALA A 193 13.10 11.37 10.76
C ALA A 193 13.44 10.27 9.74
N GLN A 194 14.36 10.56 8.83
CA GLN A 194 14.93 9.60 7.88
C GLN A 194 16.35 9.27 8.33
N ILE A 195 16.71 7.98 8.31
CA ILE A 195 18.09 7.56 8.62
C ILE A 195 19.03 8.10 7.53
N PRO A 196 20.19 8.70 7.83
CA PRO A 196 21.12 9.14 6.79
C PRO A 196 21.68 7.97 5.94
N ARG A 197 21.95 8.22 4.66
CA ARG A 197 22.63 7.27 3.75
C ARG A 197 24.11 7.61 3.60
N SER A 198 24.98 6.63 3.79
CA SER A 198 26.40 6.72 3.40
C SER A 198 26.54 6.41 1.90
N ILE A 199 26.61 7.43 1.05
CA ILE A 199 26.61 7.26 -0.43
C ILE A 199 28.02 7.10 -1.02
N GLU A 200 29.04 7.65 -0.35
CA GLU A 200 30.38 7.80 -0.93
C GLU A 200 31.15 6.47 -1.04
N GLU A 201 30.91 5.54 -0.13
CA GLU A 201 31.65 4.27 -0.04
C GLU A 201 30.92 3.06 -0.64
N THR A 202 29.65 3.21 -1.08
CA THR A 202 28.86 2.06 -1.55
C THR A 202 29.12 1.75 -3.03
N PRO A 203 29.47 0.50 -3.38
CA PRO A 203 29.49 0.07 -4.78
C PRO A 203 28.09 0.21 -5.37
N GLU A 204 28.01 0.57 -6.66
CA GLU A 204 26.71 0.65 -7.31
C GLU A 204 26.16 -0.78 -7.54
N GLN A 205 25.09 -1.09 -6.83
CA GLN A 205 24.40 -2.39 -6.78
C GLN A 205 22.91 -2.19 -7.01
N PHE A 206 22.19 -3.27 -7.35
CA PHE A 206 20.77 -3.22 -7.69
C PHE A 206 19.93 -4.15 -6.81
N VAL A 207 18.71 -3.72 -6.52
CA VAL A 207 17.65 -4.56 -5.96
C VAL A 207 16.60 -4.78 -7.04
N MET A 208 16.23 -6.03 -7.26
CA MET A 208 15.16 -6.41 -8.17
C MET A 208 13.85 -6.57 -7.41
N TYR A 209 12.76 -6.03 -7.95
CA TYR A 209 11.40 -6.19 -7.44
C TYR A 209 10.52 -6.93 -8.44
N LEU A 210 9.72 -7.84 -7.92
CA LEU A 210 8.65 -8.56 -8.62
C LEU A 210 7.38 -8.49 -7.77
N SER A 211 6.22 -8.62 -8.41
CA SER A 211 4.93 -8.78 -7.71
C SER A 211 3.92 -9.43 -8.64
N GLY A 212 2.84 -10.00 -8.11
CA GLY A 212 1.78 -10.56 -8.96
C GLY A 212 2.28 -11.68 -9.88
N LEU A 213 3.02 -12.66 -9.32
CA LEU A 213 3.45 -13.84 -10.09
C LEU A 213 2.28 -14.78 -10.38
N ARG A 214 1.29 -14.82 -9.48
CA ARG A 214 0.01 -15.54 -9.61
C ARG A 214 0.15 -16.98 -10.13
N VAL A 215 1.22 -17.65 -9.68
CA VAL A 215 1.56 -19.01 -10.08
C VAL A 215 0.38 -19.93 -9.83
N ASN A 216 -0.05 -20.62 -10.90
CA ASN A 216 -1.11 -21.61 -10.85
C ASN A 216 -0.90 -22.73 -11.89
N PRO A 217 -1.47 -23.94 -11.70
CA PRO A 217 -1.24 -25.09 -12.57
C PRO A 217 -1.64 -24.86 -14.03
N SER A 218 -2.67 -24.05 -14.26
CA SER A 218 -3.23 -23.70 -15.57
C SER A 218 -2.65 -22.44 -16.20
N GLY A 219 -1.82 -21.68 -15.47
CA GLY A 219 -1.32 -20.38 -15.87
C GLY A 219 -0.24 -20.46 -16.94
N LYS A 220 0.10 -19.30 -17.53
CA LYS A 220 1.17 -19.19 -18.53
C LYS A 220 2.52 -19.37 -17.85
N ARG A 221 3.21 -20.48 -18.12
CA ARG A 221 4.53 -20.76 -17.52
C ARG A 221 5.70 -20.13 -18.28
N ALA A 222 5.56 -19.91 -19.59
CA ALA A 222 6.67 -19.44 -20.43
C ALA A 222 7.29 -18.10 -19.96
N PRO A 223 6.52 -17.03 -19.64
CA PRO A 223 7.11 -15.79 -19.14
C PRO A 223 7.90 -15.97 -17.84
N LEU A 224 7.39 -16.82 -16.94
CA LEU A 224 7.99 -17.08 -15.63
C LEU A 224 9.30 -17.88 -15.74
N GLU A 225 9.35 -18.85 -16.65
CA GLU A 225 10.58 -19.60 -16.94
C GLU A 225 11.62 -18.72 -17.66
N ILE A 226 11.20 -17.90 -18.65
CA ILE A 226 12.11 -16.94 -19.30
C ILE A 226 12.69 -15.97 -18.27
N LEU A 227 11.86 -15.45 -17.36
CA LEU A 227 12.32 -14.60 -16.27
C LEU A 227 13.34 -15.32 -15.38
N LYS A 228 13.12 -16.60 -15.07
CA LYS A 228 14.03 -17.42 -14.27
C LYS A 228 15.40 -17.51 -14.92
N GLU A 229 15.44 -17.93 -16.18
CA GLU A 229 16.66 -18.08 -16.96
C GLU A 229 17.38 -16.72 -17.13
N PHE A 230 16.63 -15.63 -17.31
CA PHE A 230 17.17 -14.27 -17.31
C PHE A 230 17.84 -13.90 -15.99
N ILE A 231 17.18 -14.11 -14.84
CA ILE A 231 17.74 -13.80 -13.51
C ILE A 231 18.99 -14.65 -13.23
N MET A 232 18.98 -15.90 -13.68
CA MET A 232 20.11 -16.83 -13.56
C MET A 232 21.28 -16.46 -14.48
N GLY A 233 21.04 -15.64 -15.52
CA GLY A 233 22.05 -15.16 -16.45
C GLY A 233 22.21 -16.03 -17.70
N GLU A 234 21.31 -16.98 -17.93
CA GLU A 234 21.37 -17.95 -19.03
C GLU A 234 20.87 -17.39 -20.37
N LEU A 235 20.16 -16.26 -20.36
CA LEU A 235 19.60 -15.61 -21.56
C LEU A 235 20.38 -14.38 -22.03
N VAL A 236 21.51 -14.06 -21.41
CA VAL A 236 22.22 -12.81 -21.68
C VAL A 236 23.71 -13.10 -21.88
N ASP A 237 24.17 -12.99 -23.12
CA ASP A 237 25.55 -13.30 -23.45
C ASP A 237 26.49 -12.10 -23.24
N GLU A 238 26.08 -10.88 -23.64
CA GLU A 238 26.91 -9.66 -23.51
C GLU A 238 26.06 -8.38 -23.34
N GLY A 239 26.70 -7.31 -22.85
CA GLY A 239 26.12 -5.96 -22.79
C GLY A 239 25.55 -5.52 -21.44
N ASN A 240 24.73 -4.46 -21.46
CA ASN A 240 24.26 -3.76 -20.27
C ASN A 240 23.46 -4.64 -19.31
N LEU A 241 22.70 -5.61 -19.83
CA LEU A 241 21.90 -6.53 -19.03
C LEU A 241 22.76 -7.50 -18.21
N VAL A 242 23.89 -7.98 -18.76
CA VAL A 242 24.85 -8.81 -18.00
C VAL A 242 25.41 -8.00 -16.83
N SER A 243 25.83 -6.76 -17.08
CA SER A 243 26.33 -5.87 -16.04
C SER A 243 25.28 -5.59 -14.96
N LEU A 244 24.01 -5.37 -15.35
CA LEU A 244 22.90 -5.18 -14.42
C LEU A 244 22.72 -6.41 -13.52
N LEU A 245 22.63 -7.61 -14.11
CA LEU A 245 22.39 -8.86 -13.38
C LEU A 245 23.54 -9.20 -12.42
N LYS A 246 24.80 -9.03 -12.85
CA LYS A 246 25.99 -9.24 -11.99
C LYS A 246 25.98 -8.37 -10.75
N ARG A 247 25.38 -7.18 -10.84
CA ARG A 247 25.32 -6.18 -9.78
C ARG A 247 24.01 -6.22 -9.00
N THR A 248 23.09 -7.10 -9.38
CA THR A 248 21.82 -7.28 -8.67
C THR A 248 22.03 -8.22 -7.49
N THR A 249 21.88 -7.69 -6.28
CA THR A 249 22.23 -8.40 -5.03
C THR A 249 21.05 -9.13 -4.39
N ASN A 250 19.82 -8.67 -4.64
CA ASN A 250 18.62 -9.19 -4.00
C ASN A 250 17.42 -9.17 -4.96
N LEU A 251 16.59 -10.19 -4.85
CA LEU A 251 15.24 -10.22 -5.41
C LEU A 251 14.21 -10.10 -4.28
N VAL A 252 13.27 -9.16 -4.39
CA VAL A 252 12.16 -8.98 -3.46
C VAL A 252 10.83 -9.18 -4.19
N ILE A 253 10.04 -10.16 -3.75
CA ILE A 253 8.72 -10.49 -4.29
C ILE A 253 7.64 -9.90 -3.40
N LEU A 254 6.91 -8.91 -3.92
CA LEU A 254 5.92 -8.09 -3.24
C LEU A 254 4.49 -8.64 -3.41
N GLY A 255 4.26 -9.86 -2.91
CA GLY A 255 2.92 -10.43 -2.79
C GLY A 255 2.26 -10.91 -4.09
N SER A 256 1.11 -11.57 -3.91
CA SER A 256 0.30 -12.24 -4.94
C SER A 256 1.14 -13.20 -5.78
N SER A 257 1.87 -14.06 -5.09
CA SER A 257 2.79 -15.01 -5.71
C SER A 257 2.05 -16.23 -6.27
N MET A 258 0.90 -16.59 -5.71
CA MET A 258 0.07 -17.70 -6.13
C MET A 258 -1.36 -17.26 -6.46
N GLU A 259 -2.08 -18.07 -7.22
CA GLU A 259 -3.51 -17.91 -7.46
C GLU A 259 -4.22 -19.26 -7.47
N VAL A 260 -5.36 -19.37 -6.78
CA VAL A 260 -6.13 -20.62 -6.72
C VAL A 260 -6.98 -20.76 -7.98
N THR A 261 -6.87 -21.90 -8.68
CA THR A 261 -7.67 -22.15 -9.89
C THR A 261 -9.15 -22.40 -9.56
N ALA A 262 -10.04 -22.13 -10.51
CA ALA A 262 -11.47 -22.41 -10.35
C ALA A 262 -11.79 -23.90 -10.11
N LYS A 263 -10.94 -24.82 -10.59
CA LYS A 263 -11.12 -26.28 -10.35
C LYS A 263 -10.88 -26.64 -8.89
N SER A 264 -9.84 -26.09 -8.27
CA SER A 264 -9.55 -26.26 -6.83
C SER A 264 -10.63 -25.68 -5.92
N GLN A 265 -11.49 -24.79 -6.43
CA GLN A 265 -12.62 -24.24 -5.66
C GLN A 265 -13.88 -25.12 -5.68
N LYS A 266 -14.00 -26.06 -6.64
CA LYS A 266 -15.19 -26.93 -6.80
C LYS A 266 -15.22 -28.13 -5.84
N ASP A 267 -14.11 -28.45 -5.17
CA ASP A 267 -14.05 -29.54 -4.18
C ASP A 267 -14.64 -29.14 -2.80
N LEU A 268 -15.14 -27.91 -2.66
CA LEU A 268 -15.92 -27.48 -1.51
C LEU A 268 -17.40 -27.77 -1.80
N SER A 269 -18.00 -28.69 -1.05
CA SER A 269 -19.38 -29.14 -1.26
C SER A 269 -20.39 -27.97 -1.26
N ASP A 270 -21.34 -28.00 -2.20
CA ASP A 270 -22.43 -27.01 -2.36
C ASP A 270 -23.34 -26.85 -1.13
N LYS A 271 -23.18 -27.69 -0.10
CA LYS A 271 -23.95 -27.63 1.15
C LYS A 271 -23.46 -26.57 2.13
N ASP A 272 -22.28 -26.01 1.91
CA ASP A 272 -21.67 -25.01 2.81
C ASP A 272 -21.56 -23.64 2.13
N LYS A 273 -22.69 -23.04 1.73
CA LYS A 273 -22.71 -21.68 1.12
C LYS A 273 -22.05 -20.59 1.99
N TYR A 274 -21.97 -20.79 3.31
CA TYR A 274 -21.22 -19.94 4.24
C TYR A 274 -19.69 -19.94 4.00
N ARG A 275 -19.17 -20.98 3.35
CA ARG A 275 -17.74 -21.18 3.08
C ARG A 275 -17.30 -20.60 1.72
N ALA A 276 -18.24 -20.12 0.90
CA ALA A 276 -17.97 -19.58 -0.43
C ALA A 276 -17.25 -18.21 -0.41
N LYS A 277 -17.38 -17.44 0.68
CA LYS A 277 -16.66 -16.16 0.90
C LYS A 277 -15.27 -16.37 1.53
N ASN A 278 -15.09 -17.45 2.31
CA ASN A 278 -13.81 -17.83 2.92
C ASN A 278 -13.19 -19.01 2.16
N LYS A 279 -13.06 -18.86 0.84
CA LYS A 279 -12.31 -19.82 0.03
C LYS A 279 -10.84 -19.73 0.44
N SER A 280 -10.28 -20.88 0.80
CA SER A 280 -8.86 -20.96 1.11
C SER A 280 -8.06 -20.56 -0.12
N ASN A 281 -7.14 -19.60 0.03
CA ASN A 281 -6.16 -19.24 -1.00
C ASN A 281 -5.02 -20.27 -1.11
N PHE A 282 -5.28 -21.51 -0.70
CA PHE A 282 -4.31 -22.60 -0.74
C PHE A 282 -4.57 -23.51 -1.93
N ASP A 283 -3.57 -23.63 -2.79
CA ASP A 283 -3.47 -24.67 -3.81
C ASP A 283 -2.08 -25.32 -3.74
N ALA A 284 -2.06 -26.62 -3.46
CA ALA A 284 -0.82 -27.38 -3.29
C ALA A 284 0.03 -27.41 -4.56
N GLN A 285 -0.58 -27.53 -5.74
CA GLN A 285 0.17 -27.59 -6.99
C GLN A 285 0.79 -26.24 -7.34
N SER A 286 0.04 -25.14 -7.16
CA SER A 286 0.56 -23.77 -7.27
C SER A 286 1.79 -23.57 -6.39
N LEU A 287 1.73 -24.06 -5.14
CA LEU A 287 2.80 -23.92 -4.16
C LEU A 287 4.04 -24.73 -4.54
N GLU A 288 3.87 -25.96 -5.02
CA GLU A 288 4.98 -26.80 -5.50
C GLU A 288 5.70 -26.16 -6.68
N ILE A 289 4.97 -25.55 -7.61
CA ILE A 289 5.55 -24.83 -8.76
C ILE A 289 6.34 -23.60 -8.26
N LEU A 290 5.73 -22.79 -7.39
CA LEU A 290 6.38 -21.59 -6.85
C LEU A 290 7.63 -21.93 -6.04
N ASP A 291 7.56 -22.91 -5.12
CA ASP A 291 8.69 -23.31 -4.29
C ASP A 291 9.83 -23.91 -5.11
N LYS A 292 9.52 -24.65 -6.19
CA LYS A 292 10.53 -25.11 -7.15
C LYS A 292 11.21 -23.93 -7.85
N TRP A 293 10.42 -22.99 -8.38
CA TRP A 293 10.94 -21.81 -9.08
C TRP A 293 11.84 -20.96 -8.17
N ILE A 294 11.42 -20.72 -6.92
CA ILE A 294 12.23 -20.02 -5.92
C ILE A 294 13.51 -20.83 -5.60
N SER A 295 13.40 -22.16 -5.40
CA SER A 295 14.55 -23.03 -5.10
C SER A 295 15.62 -22.98 -6.20
N ASP A 296 15.21 -22.93 -7.47
CA ASP A 296 16.12 -22.76 -8.60
C ASP A 296 16.82 -21.40 -8.54
N LEU A 297 16.07 -20.30 -8.34
CA LEU A 297 16.63 -18.94 -8.22
C LEU A 297 17.60 -18.76 -7.04
N LEU A 298 17.33 -19.44 -5.93
CA LEU A 298 18.18 -19.39 -4.73
C LEU A 298 19.58 -19.97 -4.96
N MET A 299 19.84 -20.61 -6.11
CA MET A 299 21.20 -20.96 -6.52
C MET A 299 22.00 -19.75 -7.04
N SER A 300 21.31 -18.70 -7.51
CA SER A 300 21.92 -17.53 -8.13
C SER A 300 21.78 -16.26 -7.29
N ILE A 301 20.61 -15.99 -6.70
CA ILE A 301 20.29 -14.74 -6.00
C ILE A 301 19.54 -14.98 -4.68
N PRO A 302 19.80 -14.22 -3.60
CA PRO A 302 18.94 -14.16 -2.44
C PRO A 302 17.52 -13.69 -2.78
N VAL A 303 16.51 -14.36 -2.22
CA VAL A 303 15.09 -14.07 -2.47
C VAL A 303 14.39 -13.76 -1.15
N SER A 304 13.74 -12.60 -1.08
CA SER A 304 12.80 -12.25 -0.01
C SER A 304 11.39 -12.19 -0.56
N ILE A 305 10.42 -12.81 0.11
CA ILE A 305 9.02 -12.88 -0.34
C ILE A 305 8.07 -12.45 0.77
N MET A 306 7.06 -11.64 0.44
CA MET A 306 5.94 -11.33 1.33
C MET A 306 4.63 -11.87 0.77
N ALA A 307 3.64 -12.11 1.64
CA ALA A 307 2.31 -12.53 1.22
C ALA A 307 1.46 -11.36 0.74
N GLY A 308 0.71 -11.55 -0.34
CA GLY A 308 -0.32 -10.63 -0.83
C GLY A 308 -1.74 -11.19 -0.68
N GLU A 309 -2.68 -10.60 -1.43
CA GLU A 309 -4.11 -10.88 -1.32
C GLU A 309 -4.47 -12.32 -1.74
N THR A 310 -3.82 -12.83 -2.79
CA THR A 310 -4.13 -14.14 -3.40
C THR A 310 -3.33 -15.28 -2.80
N ASP A 311 -2.45 -15.00 -1.84
CA ASP A 311 -1.56 -15.97 -1.24
C ASP A 311 -2.22 -16.69 -0.03
N PRO A 312 -1.75 -17.90 0.34
CA PRO A 312 -2.25 -18.63 1.50
C PRO A 312 -1.73 -18.01 2.82
N ALA A 313 -2.25 -16.83 3.17
CA ALA A 313 -1.92 -16.07 4.35
C ALA A 313 -3.17 -15.52 5.06
N GLU A 314 -2.97 -14.88 6.21
CA GLU A 314 -4.04 -14.21 6.95
C GLU A 314 -4.68 -13.10 6.10
N ILE A 315 -5.99 -12.90 6.24
CA ILE A 315 -6.72 -11.81 5.56
C ILE A 315 -6.34 -10.47 6.20
N GLU A 316 -6.21 -10.46 7.52
CA GLU A 316 -5.92 -9.27 8.32
C GLU A 316 -4.53 -8.69 8.04
N TYR A 317 -4.47 -7.36 8.01
CA TYR A 317 -3.23 -6.60 8.04
C TYR A 317 -2.73 -6.36 9.48
N PRO A 318 -1.41 -6.35 9.74
CA PRO A 318 -0.34 -6.82 8.85
C PRO A 318 -0.38 -8.35 8.69
N LYS A 319 -0.04 -8.85 7.50
CA LYS A 319 0.10 -10.29 7.27
C LYS A 319 1.43 -10.79 7.83
N MET A 320 1.36 -11.92 8.51
CA MET A 320 2.54 -12.61 9.04
C MET A 320 3.34 -13.30 7.93
N PRO A 321 4.64 -13.57 8.14
CA PRO A 321 5.44 -14.29 7.16
C PRO A 321 4.85 -15.65 6.85
N PHE A 322 5.02 -16.10 5.60
CA PHE A 322 4.61 -17.44 5.22
C PHE A 322 5.14 -18.50 6.18
N HIS A 323 4.28 -19.47 6.51
CA HIS A 323 4.70 -20.58 7.35
C HIS A 323 5.77 -21.42 6.65
N ARG A 324 6.74 -21.94 7.41
CA ARG A 324 7.87 -22.69 6.85
C ARG A 324 7.45 -23.95 6.09
N SER A 325 6.35 -24.58 6.50
CA SER A 325 5.85 -25.79 5.82
C SER A 325 5.38 -25.55 4.39
N LEU A 326 5.14 -24.29 4.00
CA LEU A 326 4.69 -23.96 2.65
C LEU A 326 5.81 -24.08 1.61
N PHE A 327 7.07 -23.88 2.01
CA PHE A 327 8.22 -23.92 1.11
C PHE A 327 9.15 -25.07 1.49
N ARG A 328 8.88 -26.28 1.02
CA ARG A 328 9.63 -27.49 1.40
C ARG A 328 11.07 -27.48 0.89
N LEU A 329 11.30 -26.96 -0.33
CA LEU A 329 12.60 -26.89 -0.98
C LEU A 329 13.38 -25.65 -0.53
N SER A 330 12.70 -24.50 -0.40
CA SER A 330 13.37 -23.22 -0.16
C SER A 330 13.59 -22.90 1.32
N SER A 331 12.73 -23.38 2.24
CA SER A 331 12.77 -22.98 3.67
C SER A 331 14.07 -23.27 4.40
N GLY A 332 14.81 -24.30 3.97
CA GLY A 332 16.09 -24.69 4.57
C GLY A 332 17.26 -23.82 4.13
N ARG A 333 17.09 -22.98 3.09
CA ARG A 333 18.16 -22.17 2.52
C ARG A 333 18.29 -20.84 3.28
N LYS A 334 19.52 -20.46 3.64
CA LYS A 334 19.82 -19.24 4.42
C LYS A 334 19.54 -17.94 3.66
N ASN A 335 19.60 -17.99 2.33
CA ASN A 335 19.36 -16.86 1.43
C ASN A 335 17.90 -16.75 0.98
N PHE A 336 16.98 -17.47 1.63
CA PHE A 336 15.54 -17.34 1.44
C PHE A 336 14.88 -16.72 2.67
N GLU A 337 14.23 -15.58 2.46
CA GLU A 337 13.56 -14.85 3.52
C GLU A 337 12.06 -14.73 3.26
N ARG A 338 11.28 -14.94 4.33
CA ARG A 338 9.83 -14.67 4.32
C ARG A 338 9.59 -13.46 5.19
N LEU A 339 9.00 -12.45 4.59
CA LEU A 339 8.72 -11.15 5.18
C LEU A 339 7.27 -11.10 5.67
N THR A 340 7.00 -10.22 6.63
CA THR A 340 5.64 -9.72 6.87
C THR A 340 5.13 -8.91 5.67
N ASN A 341 3.86 -8.53 5.70
CA ASN A 341 3.33 -7.51 4.81
C ASN A 341 2.47 -6.53 5.62
N PRO A 342 2.89 -5.27 5.77
CA PRO A 342 4.05 -4.63 5.14
C PRO A 342 5.37 -5.03 5.82
N SER A 343 6.51 -4.66 5.24
CA SER A 343 7.84 -5.00 5.80
C SER A 343 8.87 -3.89 5.61
N TRP A 344 9.75 -3.76 6.61
CA TRP A 344 10.93 -2.91 6.54
C TRP A 344 12.17 -3.73 6.16
N LEU A 345 12.89 -3.26 5.15
CA LEU A 345 14.11 -3.87 4.64
C LEU A 345 15.27 -2.88 4.73
N GLN A 346 16.48 -3.41 4.90
CA GLN A 346 17.70 -2.64 4.75
C GLN A 346 18.65 -3.43 3.84
N ILE A 347 18.82 -2.92 2.61
CA ILE A 347 19.60 -3.58 1.57
C ILE A 347 20.62 -2.57 1.04
N ASN A 348 21.91 -2.91 1.09
CA ASN A 348 23.02 -2.07 0.64
C ASN A 348 22.95 -0.61 1.17
N GLY A 349 22.65 -0.45 2.47
CA GLY A 349 22.51 0.85 3.12
C GLY A 349 21.20 1.62 2.80
N VAL A 350 20.28 1.04 2.02
CA VAL A 350 18.99 1.64 1.68
C VAL A 350 17.89 1.09 2.59
N ARG A 351 17.32 1.94 3.44
CA ARG A 351 16.08 1.69 4.19
C ARG A 351 14.84 1.71 3.27
N ILE A 352 14.21 0.56 3.09
CA ILE A 352 13.07 0.34 2.18
C ILE A 352 11.85 -0.05 3.01
N LEU A 353 10.72 0.59 2.78
CA LEU A 353 9.40 0.13 3.23
C LEU A 353 8.69 -0.50 2.04
N ALA A 354 8.20 -1.72 2.20
CA ALA A 354 7.58 -2.48 1.11
C ALA A 354 6.21 -3.05 1.50
N THR A 355 5.27 -3.03 0.56
CA THR A 355 3.93 -3.64 0.72
C THR A 355 3.55 -4.47 -0.51
N SER A 356 2.60 -5.39 -0.36
CA SER A 356 2.00 -6.15 -1.48
C SER A 356 1.11 -5.32 -2.40
N GLY A 357 0.77 -4.08 -2.02
CA GLY A 357 -0.19 -3.24 -2.75
C GLY A 357 -1.63 -3.31 -2.28
N GLU A 358 -2.00 -4.23 -1.39
CA GLU A 358 -3.37 -4.34 -0.85
C GLU A 358 -3.86 -3.04 -0.21
N ASN A 359 -2.99 -2.37 0.56
CA ASN A 359 -3.28 -1.08 1.17
C ASN A 359 -3.61 -0.01 0.12
N ILE A 360 -2.88 0.00 -1.00
CA ILE A 360 -3.12 0.96 -2.09
C ILE A 360 -4.37 0.60 -2.88
N ASN A 361 -4.58 -0.69 -3.16
CA ASN A 361 -5.76 -1.17 -3.88
C ASN A 361 -7.04 -0.86 -3.10
N ASP A 362 -7.03 -1.02 -1.77
CA ASP A 362 -8.17 -0.68 -0.93
C ASP A 362 -8.46 0.82 -0.91
N MET A 363 -7.43 1.65 -0.70
CA MET A 363 -7.55 3.11 -0.81
C MET A 363 -8.02 3.56 -2.19
N PHE A 364 -7.60 2.86 -3.25
CA PHE A 364 -8.00 3.19 -4.61
C PHE A 364 -9.51 3.05 -4.80
N LYS A 365 -10.19 2.14 -4.08
CA LYS A 365 -11.65 2.01 -4.14
C LYS A 365 -12.32 3.35 -3.83
N TYR A 366 -11.95 3.98 -2.71
CA TYR A 366 -12.45 5.30 -2.28
C TYR A 366 -12.14 6.44 -3.27
N MET A 367 -11.14 6.27 -4.13
CA MET A 367 -10.65 7.29 -5.05
C MET A 367 -11.28 7.22 -6.45
N ILE A 368 -12.21 6.29 -6.69
CA ILE A 368 -12.85 6.10 -8.00
C ILE A 368 -14.03 7.03 -8.40
N PRO A 369 -14.44 8.08 -7.66
CA PRO A 369 -15.48 8.96 -8.19
C PRO A 369 -15.03 9.73 -9.45
N ASN A 370 -15.39 9.21 -10.63
CA ASN A 370 -16.27 9.80 -11.64
C ASN A 370 -15.87 9.42 -13.08
N ILE A 371 -16.42 8.32 -13.58
CA ILE A 371 -16.57 8.09 -15.02
C ILE A 371 -17.35 9.27 -15.61
N HIS A 372 -16.62 10.16 -16.29
CA HIS A 372 -17.17 10.96 -17.37
C HIS A 372 -17.40 10.02 -18.55
N VAL A 373 -18.63 9.52 -18.70
CA VAL A 373 -19.28 9.61 -20.00
C VAL A 373 -19.99 10.97 -19.95
N GLU A 374 -19.42 12.01 -20.58
CA GLU A 374 -19.92 13.41 -20.62
C GLU A 374 -21.45 13.43 -20.89
N ILE A 375 -22.34 14.21 -20.23
CA ILE A 375 -22.48 15.68 -20.19
C ILE A 375 -23.42 16.04 -18.99
N GLY A 376 -23.05 17.01 -18.13
CA GLY A 376 -24.01 17.79 -17.34
C GLY A 376 -23.80 17.88 -15.81
N SER A 377 -22.93 18.81 -15.40
CA SER A 377 -22.78 19.41 -14.05
C SER A 377 -22.64 18.47 -12.84
N GLY A 378 -21.42 17.96 -12.63
CA GLY A 378 -20.97 17.37 -11.38
C GLY A 378 -19.44 17.45 -11.32
N ILE A 379 -18.92 17.89 -10.19
CA ILE A 379 -17.59 18.49 -10.00
C ILE A 379 -16.45 17.59 -10.54
N ASP A 380 -15.67 18.15 -11.46
CA ASP A 380 -14.58 17.50 -12.17
C ASP A 380 -13.23 17.80 -11.47
N SER A 381 -12.75 16.87 -10.66
CA SER A 381 -11.45 17.01 -9.97
C SER A 381 -10.30 16.52 -10.86
N PRO A 382 -9.37 17.40 -11.29
CA PRO A 382 -8.23 17.00 -12.13
C PRO A 382 -7.28 16.02 -11.44
N VAL A 383 -7.15 16.14 -10.10
CA VAL A 383 -6.30 15.25 -9.30
C VAL A 383 -6.88 13.84 -9.22
N ARG A 384 -8.20 13.71 -9.09
CA ARG A 384 -8.87 12.42 -9.05
C ARG A 384 -8.85 11.74 -10.42
N ARG A 385 -9.03 12.51 -11.51
CA ARG A 385 -8.89 11.99 -12.89
C ARG A 385 -7.50 11.38 -13.13
N GLU A 386 -6.44 12.09 -12.76
CA GLU A 386 -5.07 11.58 -12.89
C GLU A 386 -4.86 10.32 -12.07
N VAL A 387 -5.32 10.29 -10.80
CA VAL A 387 -5.20 9.08 -9.96
C VAL A 387 -5.90 7.89 -10.61
N LEU A 388 -7.06 8.12 -11.20
CA LEU A 388 -7.94 7.08 -11.70
C LEU A 388 -7.53 6.48 -13.03
N TYR A 389 -7.25 7.34 -14.01
CA TYR A 389 -7.06 6.94 -15.39
C TYR A 389 -5.58 6.90 -15.77
N ASP A 390 -4.76 7.71 -15.10
CA ASP A 390 -3.38 7.92 -15.53
C ASP A 390 -2.39 7.24 -14.60
N SER A 391 -2.39 7.52 -13.29
CA SER A 391 -1.31 7.12 -12.40
C SER A 391 -1.69 7.09 -10.92
N ARG A 392 -1.36 5.99 -10.24
CA ARG A 392 -1.53 5.88 -8.78
C ARG A 392 -0.44 6.61 -7.98
N LEU A 393 0.51 7.27 -8.64
CA LEU A 393 1.65 7.92 -7.96
C LEU A 393 1.23 8.99 -6.96
N LYS A 394 0.19 9.78 -7.24
CA LYS A 394 -0.31 10.79 -6.28
C LYS A 394 -0.87 10.15 -5.02
N LEU A 395 -1.57 9.02 -5.14
CA LEU A 395 -2.07 8.27 -3.98
C LEU A 395 -0.90 7.70 -3.15
N LEU A 396 0.10 7.13 -3.83
CA LEU A 396 1.33 6.63 -3.20
C LEU A 396 2.12 7.73 -2.48
N GLN A 397 2.25 8.91 -3.10
CA GLN A 397 2.86 10.10 -2.48
C GLN A 397 2.09 10.53 -1.24
N SER A 398 0.75 10.57 -1.35
CA SER A 398 -0.12 10.97 -0.26
C SER A 398 0.02 10.04 0.94
N ASN A 399 0.19 8.73 0.73
CA ASN A 399 0.44 7.75 1.78
C ASN A 399 1.67 8.09 2.66
N ILE A 400 2.74 8.59 2.02
CA ILE A 400 3.93 9.09 2.74
C ILE A 400 3.64 10.42 3.43
N LEU A 401 2.91 11.34 2.80
CA LEU A 401 2.54 12.63 3.40
C LEU A 401 1.66 12.45 4.64
N TRP A 402 0.73 11.50 4.61
CA TRP A 402 -0.18 11.17 5.72
C TRP A 402 0.53 10.53 6.90
N GLN A 403 1.78 10.07 6.72
CA GLN A 403 2.55 9.37 7.74
C GLN A 403 1.83 8.11 8.26
N ASN A 404 0.99 7.49 7.43
CA ASN A 404 0.28 6.25 7.72
C ASN A 404 0.11 5.44 6.44
N ILE A 405 0.52 4.17 6.47
CA ILE A 405 0.51 3.33 5.27
C ILE A 405 -0.82 2.64 4.96
N ALA A 406 -1.72 2.54 5.94
CA ALA A 406 -3.00 1.85 5.82
C ALA A 406 -4.12 2.64 6.54
N PRO A 407 -4.42 3.88 6.10
CA PRO A 407 -5.38 4.73 6.79
C PRO A 407 -6.81 4.15 6.77
N THR A 408 -7.17 3.40 5.72
CA THR A 408 -8.47 2.71 5.60
C THR A 408 -8.62 1.51 6.52
N ALA A 409 -7.55 1.09 7.21
CA ALA A 409 -7.66 0.08 8.26
C ALA A 409 -8.12 0.74 9.56
N PRO A 410 -9.10 0.18 10.30
CA PRO A 410 -9.84 -1.07 10.03
C PRO A 410 -11.15 -0.92 9.21
N ASP A 411 -11.53 0.27 8.72
CA ASP A 411 -12.82 0.55 8.06
C ASP A 411 -13.12 -0.43 6.90
N THR A 412 -12.23 -0.52 5.91
CA THR A 412 -12.39 -1.42 4.75
C THR A 412 -11.22 -2.35 4.52
N LEU A 413 -10.00 -1.96 4.92
CA LEU A 413 -8.87 -2.87 4.96
C LEU A 413 -8.91 -3.61 6.29
N PRO A 414 -9.21 -4.92 6.33
CA PRO A 414 -9.29 -5.66 7.58
C PRO A 414 -7.92 -5.67 8.25
N CYS A 415 -7.85 -5.36 9.54
CA CYS A 415 -6.62 -5.42 10.30
C CYS A 415 -6.85 -6.01 11.69
N TYR A 416 -5.78 -6.42 12.35
CA TYR A 416 -5.85 -6.85 13.74
C TYR A 416 -6.27 -5.67 14.65
N PRO A 417 -7.13 -5.86 15.66
CA PRO A 417 -7.56 -4.79 16.57
C PRO A 417 -6.44 -4.39 17.54
N PHE A 418 -5.49 -3.59 17.04
CA PHE A 418 -4.35 -3.10 17.80
C PHE A 418 -4.79 -2.17 18.95
N THR A 419 -4.08 -2.28 20.07
CA THR A 419 -4.28 -1.45 21.27
C THR A 419 -3.01 -0.69 21.62
N GLY A 420 -3.17 0.54 22.10
CA GLY A 420 -2.08 1.42 22.54
C GLY A 420 -1.19 2.02 21.44
N THR A 421 -1.01 1.33 20.30
CA THR A 421 -0.19 1.79 19.17
C THR A 421 -0.82 1.41 17.83
N ASP A 422 -0.75 2.29 16.84
CA ASP A 422 -1.07 1.96 15.45
C ASP A 422 0.24 1.61 14.71
N PRO A 423 0.47 0.33 14.33
CA PRO A 423 1.70 -0.07 13.65
C PRO A 423 1.83 0.53 12.24
N PHE A 424 0.74 1.00 11.64
CA PHE A 424 0.75 1.58 10.30
C PHE A 424 1.22 3.03 10.28
N THR A 425 1.33 3.68 11.45
CA THR A 425 1.84 5.05 11.56
C THR A 425 3.36 5.06 11.49
N LEU A 426 3.90 5.90 10.60
CA LEU A 426 5.34 5.97 10.34
C LEU A 426 6.10 6.59 11.51
N ASN A 427 7.05 5.83 12.07
CA ASN A 427 8.01 6.27 13.07
C ASN A 427 9.36 6.68 12.48
N GLU A 428 9.60 6.29 11.23
CA GLU A 428 10.73 6.69 10.40
C GLU A 428 10.24 6.91 8.97
N THR A 429 10.90 7.80 8.23
CA THR A 429 10.63 8.04 6.80
C THR A 429 11.55 7.13 5.97
N PRO A 430 11.03 6.29 5.06
CA PRO A 430 11.84 5.38 4.25
C PRO A 430 12.68 6.14 3.22
N HIS A 431 13.79 5.56 2.74
CA HIS A 431 14.41 6.05 1.50
C HIS A 431 13.61 5.65 0.28
N VAL A 432 13.02 4.46 0.34
CA VAL A 432 12.28 3.85 -0.75
C VAL A 432 10.97 3.32 -0.22
N TYR A 433 9.88 3.68 -0.87
CA TYR A 433 8.57 3.07 -0.65
C TYR A 433 8.20 2.25 -1.90
N ALA A 434 8.26 0.93 -1.79
CA ALA A 434 7.99 0.00 -2.89
C ALA A 434 6.64 -0.69 -2.69
N VAL A 435 5.76 -0.62 -3.68
CA VAL A 435 4.40 -1.16 -3.59
C VAL A 435 4.18 -2.15 -4.72
N GLY A 436 3.86 -3.39 -4.35
CA GLY A 436 3.55 -4.48 -5.27
C GLY A 436 2.18 -4.38 -5.95
N CYS A 437 1.95 -5.28 -6.89
CA CYS A 437 0.66 -5.57 -7.53
C CYS A 437 -0.06 -4.34 -8.07
N GLN A 438 0.71 -3.37 -8.62
CA GLN A 438 0.14 -2.19 -9.26
C GLN A 438 -0.12 -2.44 -10.76
N PRO A 439 -1.02 -1.68 -11.40
CA PRO A 439 -1.38 -1.91 -12.81
C PRO A 439 -0.22 -1.68 -13.81
N LYS A 440 0.75 -0.83 -13.45
CA LYS A 440 1.90 -0.51 -14.29
C LYS A 440 3.11 -0.04 -13.47
N PHE A 441 4.28 -0.15 -14.08
CA PHE A 441 5.52 0.40 -13.53
C PHE A 441 5.51 1.93 -13.60
N GLU A 442 5.66 2.57 -12.45
CA GLU A 442 5.85 4.01 -12.34
C GLU A 442 6.75 4.33 -11.14
N THR A 443 7.44 5.47 -11.20
CA THR A 443 8.27 5.92 -10.08
C THR A 443 8.31 7.43 -9.98
N THR A 444 8.42 7.94 -8.76
CA THR A 444 8.63 9.37 -8.48
C THR A 444 9.53 9.58 -7.28
N LYS A 445 10.15 10.75 -7.19
CA LYS A 445 10.94 11.17 -6.04
C LYS A 445 10.16 12.24 -5.30
N LEU A 446 9.62 11.87 -4.14
CA LEU A 446 8.94 12.81 -3.25
C LEU A 446 9.98 13.53 -2.39
N LYS A 447 9.86 14.85 -2.28
CA LYS A 447 10.58 15.66 -1.29
C LYS A 447 9.60 16.07 -0.20
N VAL A 448 10.00 15.91 1.06
CA VAL A 448 9.21 16.35 2.21
C VAL A 448 10.13 17.10 3.16
N ALA A 449 9.62 18.16 3.79
CA ALA A 449 10.40 18.96 4.71
C ALA A 449 9.84 18.82 6.13
N ARG A 450 10.75 18.75 7.10
CA ARG A 450 10.42 18.82 8.52
C ARG A 450 10.40 20.28 8.99
N LYS A 451 9.79 20.54 10.15
CA LYS A 451 9.67 21.92 10.68
C LYS A 451 11.03 22.57 10.97
N ASN A 452 12.05 21.77 11.29
CA ASN A 452 13.42 22.23 11.54
C ASN A 452 14.18 22.61 10.25
N GLY A 453 13.55 22.53 9.06
CA GLY A 453 14.19 22.80 7.78
C GLY A 453 14.97 21.62 7.20
N GLU A 454 14.89 20.44 7.81
CA GLU A 454 15.49 19.22 7.27
C GLU A 454 14.67 18.71 6.08
N ASP A 455 15.31 18.68 4.91
CA ASP A 455 14.75 18.14 3.67
C ASP A 455 15.01 16.63 3.59
N LEU A 456 13.93 15.86 3.46
CA LEU A 456 13.96 14.42 3.26
C LEU A 456 13.54 14.08 1.84
N SER A 457 13.95 12.91 1.36
CA SER A 457 13.52 12.43 0.05
C SER A 457 13.22 10.94 0.03
N VAL A 458 12.10 10.59 -0.61
CA VAL A 458 11.60 9.22 -0.69
C VAL A 458 11.43 8.88 -2.17
N ARG A 459 12.09 7.82 -2.63
CA ARG A 459 11.82 7.19 -3.93
C ARG A 459 10.60 6.31 -3.79
N ILE A 460 9.55 6.59 -4.55
CA ILE A 460 8.34 5.78 -4.57
C ILE A 460 8.37 4.91 -5.83
N ILE A 461 8.06 3.63 -5.67
CA ILE A 461 8.09 2.63 -6.75
C ILE A 461 6.75 1.90 -6.79
N SER A 462 6.02 2.09 -7.89
CA SER A 462 4.88 1.27 -8.27
C SER A 462 5.40 0.05 -9.02
N VAL A 463 5.47 -1.10 -8.34
CA VAL A 463 5.93 -2.37 -8.91
C VAL A 463 4.74 -3.05 -9.59
N PRO A 464 4.81 -3.32 -10.90
CA PRO A 464 3.67 -3.83 -11.63
C PRO A 464 3.38 -5.31 -11.32
N ASP A 465 2.14 -5.71 -11.52
CA ASP A 465 1.73 -7.10 -11.59
C ASP A 465 2.42 -7.80 -12.78
N PHE A 466 3.23 -8.83 -12.48
CA PHE A 466 4.06 -9.50 -13.47
C PHE A 466 3.23 -10.36 -14.42
N GLU A 467 2.21 -11.09 -13.96
CA GLU A 467 1.36 -11.89 -14.85
C GLU A 467 0.64 -11.00 -15.88
N GLN A 468 0.22 -9.80 -15.47
CA GLN A 468 -0.45 -8.86 -16.39
C GLN A 468 0.52 -8.15 -17.33
N THR A 469 1.69 -7.71 -16.83
CA THR A 469 2.56 -6.79 -17.57
C THR A 469 3.81 -7.44 -18.16
N GLY A 470 4.27 -8.55 -17.59
CA GLY A 470 5.57 -9.17 -17.85
C GLY A 470 6.75 -8.33 -17.36
N GLN A 471 6.54 -7.31 -16.52
CA GLN A 471 7.58 -6.36 -16.12
C GLN A 471 8.17 -6.68 -14.74
N CYS A 472 9.49 -6.59 -14.64
CA CYS A 472 10.24 -6.58 -13.39
C CYS A 472 11.00 -5.26 -13.24
N VAL A 473 11.30 -4.86 -11.99
CA VAL A 473 11.88 -3.54 -11.70
C VAL A 473 13.24 -3.69 -11.05
N PHE A 474 14.22 -2.93 -11.51
CA PHE A 474 15.55 -2.83 -10.91
C PHE A 474 15.74 -1.44 -10.33
N MET A 475 16.15 -1.35 -9.07
CA MET A 475 16.49 -0.11 -8.40
C MET A 475 17.97 -0.06 -8.09
N ASN A 476 18.62 1.00 -8.54
CA ASN A 476 20.00 1.31 -8.20
C ASN A 476 20.09 1.78 -6.74
N THR A 477 20.84 1.08 -5.90
CA THR A 477 20.95 1.37 -4.45
C THR A 477 21.76 2.62 -4.14
N LYS A 478 22.57 3.11 -5.07
CA LYS A 478 23.33 4.36 -4.94
C LYS A 478 22.48 5.58 -5.31
N THR A 479 21.83 5.55 -6.47
CA THR A 479 21.05 6.71 -6.98
C THR A 479 19.57 6.68 -6.61
N LEU A 480 19.04 5.51 -6.26
CA LEU A 480 17.60 5.21 -6.16
C LEU A 480 16.84 5.38 -7.47
N GLU A 481 17.52 5.45 -8.61
CA GLU A 481 16.87 5.41 -9.93
C GLU A 481 16.40 4.00 -10.26
N CYS A 482 15.25 3.92 -10.93
CA CYS A 482 14.58 2.66 -11.22
C CYS A 482 14.41 2.46 -12.74
N THR A 483 14.64 1.25 -13.20
CA THR A 483 14.43 0.82 -14.59
C THR A 483 13.63 -0.47 -14.60
N SER A 484 12.75 -0.66 -15.59
CA SER A 484 12.03 -1.92 -15.77
C SER A 484 12.54 -2.73 -16.95
N VAL A 485 12.49 -4.05 -16.83
CA VAL A 485 12.72 -5.00 -17.92
C VAL A 485 11.42 -5.75 -18.16
N ARG A 486 11.05 -5.93 -19.43
CA ARG A 486 9.81 -6.62 -19.82
C ARG A 486 10.13 -7.93 -20.51
N VAL A 487 9.54 -9.01 -20.02
CA VAL A 487 9.53 -10.31 -20.67
C VAL A 487 8.43 -10.32 -21.73
N VAL A 488 8.78 -10.63 -22.96
CA VAL A 488 7.85 -10.74 -24.09
C VAL A 488 7.97 -12.15 -24.66
N CYS A 489 6.89 -12.93 -24.59
CA CYS A 489 6.78 -14.19 -25.33
C CYS A 489 6.18 -13.86 -26.71
N GLN A 490 6.93 -14.15 -27.78
CA GLN A 490 6.41 -14.08 -29.15
C GLN A 490 5.56 -15.31 -29.47
#